data_AF-A0A8J6VZA0-F1
#
_entry.id   AF-A0A8J6VZA0-F1
#
_cell.length_a   1.000
_cell.length_b   1.000
_cell.length_c   1.000
_cell.angle_alpha   90.00
_cell.angle_beta   90.00
_cell.angle_gamma   90.00
#
_symmetry.space_group_name_H-M   'P 1'
#
loop_
_entity.id
_entity.type
_entity.pdbx_description
1 polymer ?
#
loop_
_entity_poly.entity_id
_entity_poly.type
_entity_poly.pdbx_seq_one_letter_code
_entity_poly.pdbx_strand_id
1 'polypeptide(L)'
;MTVVSPNVFEVFEAYKQHSLAINKAADVSMAQTALLRFTNPGWGGPSPKGAKATTLEVSLGLEFLKQISLQQFADCLAVQQEVFEKLNIPKDKQRTPRSYLKKLLDWATETNLLGSQQTEAEPSEKYYFQRPDGERRTYAYQLKQSGRPYSRKFILDDSEIKTSLKLEIEAFCNFSKQRLKNREPTVAKNLQRIKQILGWLHHHHQVPLEDLRFEMLIRSVPLQPKLKNYKSANGEVDIHRYAIAKALAQEEAQEAASETIRLVNNYFSFFSFSAKSNVLVLQALVNTAKFIYRDETNEELHDNFDDIPVILRLRKLSCHYSEIGRNSPHSVPYEQKSVPWEQVFEVLKQTQKEADLHFYWAKDRKVKRSPTAIARSVQKFLLVAFLSLIPPDRSRTYQELEVGRTFVLGHYDGVRFTPVQKMKDPAQAEWWIHLMPEDYKTGDIYGEYWGLMPNTKPGQLEGGKTLYRYIDEWLNEHRKAFKPEHKCFFTGMVGQQMDEECLRSIFRELFFKFTGVPVTPKEMRRMYVTYLKEQGASEAELEAAAYAMHHDRKMQTEIYNQQTQQSRIAPIYNFNQRLLGKVLQVSSEAEYHSVQPPN
;
A
#
# COMPACT_ATOMS: atom_id res chain seq x y z
N MET A 1 -4.36 -70.69 10.34
CA MET A 1 -5.12 -69.46 10.11
C MET A 1 -4.51 -68.75 8.92
N THR A 2 -5.15 -68.85 7.76
CA THR A 2 -4.77 -68.11 6.55
C THR A 2 -5.05 -66.62 6.79
N VAL A 3 -4.00 -65.80 6.81
CA VAL A 3 -4.15 -64.34 6.86
C VAL A 3 -4.75 -63.93 5.53
N VAL A 4 -6.05 -63.62 5.52
CA VAL A 4 -6.74 -63.08 4.35
C VAL A 4 -6.11 -61.73 4.08
N SER A 5 -5.46 -61.59 2.92
CA SER A 5 -4.88 -60.31 2.52
C SER A 5 -6.01 -59.30 2.32
N PRO A 6 -5.87 -58.06 2.82
CA PRO A 6 -6.92 -57.07 2.71
C PRO A 6 -7.28 -56.80 1.25
N ASN A 7 -8.56 -56.50 1.00
CA ASN A 7 -9.11 -56.22 -0.33
C ASN A 7 -9.66 -54.79 -0.40
N VAL A 8 -10.06 -54.35 -1.60
CA VAL A 8 -10.57 -52.98 -1.80
C VAL A 8 -11.83 -52.69 -1.00
N PHE A 9 -12.68 -53.69 -0.77
CA PHE A 9 -13.87 -53.54 0.05
C PHE A 9 -13.51 -53.16 1.50
N GLU A 10 -12.51 -53.82 2.08
CA GLU A 10 -12.02 -53.52 3.44
C GLU A 10 -11.43 -52.11 3.55
N VAL A 11 -10.69 -51.66 2.53
CA VAL A 11 -10.18 -50.27 2.46
C VAL A 11 -11.32 -49.27 2.39
N PHE A 12 -12.34 -49.54 1.57
CA PHE A 12 -13.49 -48.65 1.44
C PHE A 12 -14.33 -48.58 2.72
N GLU A 13 -14.57 -49.72 3.40
CA GLU A 13 -15.28 -49.71 4.68
C GLU A 13 -14.48 -48.99 5.77
N ALA A 14 -13.15 -49.18 5.83
CA ALA A 14 -12.31 -48.44 6.76
C ALA A 14 -12.35 -46.91 6.48
N TYR A 15 -12.31 -46.50 5.22
CA TYR A 15 -12.45 -45.10 4.81
C TYR A 15 -13.82 -44.52 5.15
N LYS A 16 -14.88 -45.33 5.00
CA LYS A 16 -16.26 -44.95 5.35
C LYS A 16 -16.40 -44.72 6.84
N GLN A 17 -15.88 -45.61 7.69
CA GLN A 17 -15.89 -45.41 9.14
C GLN A 17 -15.12 -44.14 9.53
N HIS A 18 -13.92 -43.94 8.97
CA HIS A 18 -13.14 -42.72 9.20
C HIS A 18 -13.89 -41.45 8.79
N SER A 19 -14.45 -41.44 7.58
CA SER A 19 -15.16 -40.27 7.03
C SER A 19 -16.43 -39.94 7.82
N LEU A 20 -17.15 -40.94 8.33
CA LEU A 20 -18.30 -40.75 9.20
C LEU A 20 -17.89 -40.17 10.55
N ALA A 21 -16.79 -40.64 11.14
CA ALA A 21 -16.29 -40.11 12.42
C ALA A 21 -15.92 -38.60 12.35
N ILE A 22 -15.54 -38.09 11.17
CA ILE A 22 -15.21 -36.67 10.95
C ILE A 22 -16.34 -35.88 10.26
N ASN A 23 -17.58 -36.38 10.29
CA ASN A 23 -18.77 -35.72 9.72
C ASN A 23 -18.69 -35.43 8.21
N LYS A 24 -18.04 -36.30 7.41
CA LYS A 24 -17.91 -36.18 5.95
C LYS A 24 -18.69 -37.27 5.19
N ALA A 25 -19.97 -37.45 5.51
CA ALA A 25 -20.83 -38.45 4.86
C ALA A 25 -20.94 -38.28 3.33
N ALA A 26 -20.85 -37.04 2.83
CA ALA A 26 -20.85 -36.76 1.38
C ALA A 26 -19.63 -37.36 0.67
N ASP A 27 -18.46 -37.38 1.32
CA ASP A 27 -17.23 -37.93 0.74
C ASP A 27 -17.34 -39.45 0.55
N VAL A 28 -18.06 -40.15 1.45
CA VAL A 28 -18.35 -41.59 1.33
C VAL A 28 -19.24 -41.86 0.11
N SER A 29 -20.35 -41.14 -0.03
CA SER A 29 -21.28 -41.33 -1.15
C SER A 29 -20.62 -41.07 -2.51
N MET A 30 -19.75 -40.05 -2.58
CA MET A 30 -19.03 -39.71 -3.80
C MET A 30 -17.90 -40.70 -4.11
N ALA A 31 -17.17 -41.20 -3.09
CA ALA A 31 -16.18 -42.26 -3.27
C ALA A 31 -16.84 -43.57 -3.73
N GLN A 32 -17.98 -43.94 -3.14
CA GLN A 32 -18.77 -45.09 -3.57
C GLN A 32 -19.22 -44.95 -5.02
N THR A 33 -19.69 -43.76 -5.41
CA THR A 33 -20.08 -43.48 -6.81
C THR A 33 -18.89 -43.60 -7.75
N ALA A 34 -17.72 -43.08 -7.34
CA ALA A 34 -16.49 -43.17 -8.11
C ALA A 34 -16.04 -44.62 -8.32
N LEU A 35 -16.10 -45.46 -7.28
CA LEU A 35 -15.81 -46.89 -7.34
C LEU A 35 -16.82 -47.62 -8.23
N LEU A 36 -18.10 -47.60 -7.86
CA LEU A 36 -19.12 -48.46 -8.48
C LEU A 36 -19.43 -48.10 -9.92
N ARG A 37 -19.52 -46.81 -10.25
CA ARG A 37 -19.95 -46.36 -11.59
C ARG A 37 -18.79 -46.22 -12.56
N PHE A 38 -17.61 -45.86 -12.07
CA PHE A 38 -16.50 -45.45 -12.93
C PHE A 38 -15.23 -46.29 -12.76
N THR A 39 -15.14 -47.17 -11.76
CA THR A 39 -13.92 -47.97 -11.52
C THR A 39 -14.20 -49.47 -11.66
N ASN A 40 -15.24 -50.00 -10.99
CA ASN A 40 -15.67 -51.40 -11.11
C ASN A 40 -15.82 -51.87 -12.56
N PRO A 41 -16.44 -51.10 -13.49
CA PRO A 41 -16.62 -51.57 -14.86
C PRO A 41 -15.30 -51.73 -15.61
N GLY A 42 -14.27 -50.98 -15.22
CA GLY A 42 -12.91 -51.09 -15.77
C GLY A 42 -12.19 -52.35 -15.28
N TRP A 43 -12.54 -52.87 -14.10
CA TRP A 43 -12.10 -54.18 -13.62
C TRP A 43 -12.99 -55.34 -14.09
N GLY A 44 -13.97 -55.10 -14.96
CA GLY A 44 -14.92 -56.11 -15.43
C GLY A 44 -16.09 -56.39 -14.49
N GLY A 45 -16.29 -55.56 -13.46
CA GLY A 45 -17.38 -55.68 -12.49
C GLY A 45 -18.71 -55.07 -12.95
N PRO A 46 -19.78 -55.25 -12.15
CA PRO A 46 -21.10 -54.70 -12.46
C PRO A 46 -21.09 -53.16 -12.40
N SER A 47 -21.89 -52.54 -13.28
CA SER A 47 -22.09 -51.08 -13.33
C SER A 47 -23.57 -50.72 -13.17
N PRO A 48 -23.92 -49.69 -12.38
CA PRO A 48 -25.30 -49.22 -12.28
C PRO A 48 -25.82 -48.70 -13.63
N LYS A 49 -27.00 -49.17 -14.06
CA LYS A 49 -27.56 -48.80 -15.37
C LYS A 49 -28.34 -47.48 -15.37
N GLY A 50 -28.95 -47.13 -14.23
CA GLY A 50 -29.78 -45.92 -14.08
C GLY A 50 -29.02 -44.67 -13.61
N ALA A 51 -29.71 -43.54 -13.50
CA ALA A 51 -29.16 -42.32 -12.89
C ALA A 51 -28.88 -42.49 -11.37
N LYS A 52 -29.69 -43.31 -10.70
CA LYS A 52 -29.48 -43.75 -9.31
C LYS A 52 -29.22 -45.25 -9.30
N ALA A 53 -28.24 -45.69 -8.51
CA ALA A 53 -27.99 -47.11 -8.30
C ALA A 53 -29.05 -47.69 -7.37
N THR A 54 -29.59 -48.85 -7.72
CA THR A 54 -30.50 -49.61 -6.86
C THR A 54 -29.74 -50.28 -5.72
N THR A 55 -30.42 -50.64 -4.63
CA THR A 55 -29.80 -51.33 -3.49
C THR A 55 -29.12 -52.63 -3.90
N LEU A 56 -29.69 -53.36 -4.86
CA LEU A 56 -29.12 -54.59 -5.40
C LEU A 56 -27.85 -54.32 -6.23
N GLU A 57 -27.84 -53.29 -7.07
CA GLU A 57 -26.64 -52.91 -7.82
C GLU A 57 -25.50 -52.45 -6.91
N VAL A 58 -25.84 -51.75 -5.82
CA VAL A 58 -24.86 -51.33 -4.80
C VAL A 58 -24.28 -52.54 -4.08
N SER A 59 -25.10 -53.49 -3.63
CA SER A 59 -24.61 -54.67 -2.93
C SER A 59 -23.73 -55.54 -3.83
N LEU A 60 -24.16 -55.81 -5.07
CA LEU A 60 -23.36 -56.55 -6.05
C LEU A 60 -22.03 -55.86 -6.36
N GLY A 61 -22.05 -54.53 -6.48
CA GLY A 61 -20.85 -53.75 -6.71
C GLY A 61 -19.86 -53.77 -5.54
N LEU A 62 -20.35 -53.77 -4.29
CA LEU A 62 -19.52 -53.89 -3.09
C LEU A 62 -18.99 -55.31 -2.88
N GLU A 63 -19.79 -56.35 -3.16
CA GLU A 63 -19.33 -57.74 -3.13
C GLU A 63 -18.21 -57.98 -4.14
N PHE A 64 -18.30 -57.38 -5.33
CA PHE A 64 -17.24 -57.46 -6.33
C PHE A 64 -15.91 -56.86 -5.83
N LEU A 65 -15.94 -55.79 -5.01
CA LEU A 65 -14.72 -55.19 -4.46
C LEU A 65 -13.93 -56.13 -3.53
N LYS A 66 -14.56 -57.17 -2.97
CA LYS A 66 -13.87 -58.20 -2.17
C LYS A 66 -12.91 -59.05 -3.01
N GLN A 67 -13.14 -59.09 -4.33
CA GLN A 67 -12.31 -59.85 -5.29
C GLN A 67 -11.13 -59.03 -5.81
N ILE A 68 -11.09 -57.72 -5.56
CA ILE A 68 -10.05 -56.83 -6.07
C ILE A 68 -8.93 -56.72 -5.04
N SER A 69 -7.72 -57.07 -5.50
CA SER A 69 -6.51 -56.96 -4.68
C SER A 69 -6.08 -55.50 -4.50
N LEU A 70 -5.33 -55.22 -3.43
CA LEU A 70 -4.77 -53.88 -3.21
C LEU A 70 -3.74 -53.47 -4.27
N GLN A 71 -3.06 -54.43 -4.88
CA GLN A 71 -2.16 -54.16 -6.00
C GLN A 71 -2.93 -53.59 -7.20
N GLN A 72 -4.10 -54.16 -7.53
CA GLN A 72 -4.97 -53.61 -8.56
C GLN A 72 -5.59 -52.26 -8.17
N PHE A 73 -5.76 -52.01 -6.87
CA PHE A 73 -6.26 -50.73 -6.37
C PHE A 73 -5.28 -49.58 -6.58
N ALA A 74 -3.97 -49.85 -6.53
CA ALA A 74 -2.95 -48.84 -6.79
C ALA A 74 -3.13 -48.17 -8.17
N ASP A 75 -3.63 -48.92 -9.16
CA ASP A 75 -3.87 -48.46 -10.53
C ASP A 75 -5.29 -47.96 -10.79
N CYS A 76 -6.13 -47.80 -9.74
CA CYS A 76 -7.55 -47.48 -9.90
C CYS A 76 -7.83 -46.17 -10.67
N LEU A 77 -6.93 -45.18 -10.61
CA LEU A 77 -7.06 -43.91 -11.35
C LEU A 77 -6.82 -44.04 -12.85
N ALA A 78 -6.02 -45.03 -13.28
CA ALA A 78 -5.81 -45.36 -14.69
C ALA A 78 -7.03 -46.11 -15.22
N VAL A 79 -7.49 -47.12 -14.49
CA VAL A 79 -8.70 -47.90 -14.80
C VAL A 79 -9.92 -46.99 -14.92
N GLN A 80 -10.08 -46.03 -14.01
CA GLN A 80 -11.18 -45.06 -14.07
C GLN A 80 -11.10 -44.16 -15.32
N GLN A 81 -9.90 -43.84 -15.79
CA GLN A 81 -9.70 -43.02 -16.98
C GLN A 81 -10.15 -43.75 -18.25
N GLU A 82 -9.82 -45.04 -18.37
CA GLU A 82 -10.27 -45.89 -19.48
C GLU A 82 -11.80 -46.00 -19.53
N VAL A 83 -12.46 -46.10 -18.38
CA VAL A 83 -13.93 -46.11 -18.30
C VAL A 83 -14.52 -44.78 -18.74
N PHE A 84 -13.92 -43.64 -18.38
CA PHE A 84 -14.38 -42.33 -18.86
C PHE A 84 -14.30 -42.19 -20.37
N GLU A 85 -13.23 -42.71 -20.97
CA GLU A 85 -13.02 -42.71 -22.42
C GLU A 85 -14.03 -43.62 -23.12
N LYS A 86 -14.21 -44.85 -22.62
CA LYS A 86 -15.19 -45.81 -23.15
C LYS A 86 -16.63 -45.28 -23.09
N LEU A 87 -16.98 -44.54 -22.04
CA LEU A 87 -18.31 -43.96 -21.85
C LEU A 87 -18.46 -42.54 -22.42
N ASN A 88 -17.44 -41.99 -23.09
CA ASN A 88 -17.42 -40.63 -23.63
C ASN A 88 -17.84 -39.55 -22.61
N ILE A 89 -17.34 -39.65 -21.37
CA ILE A 89 -17.66 -38.68 -20.32
C ILE A 89 -16.91 -37.36 -20.55
N PRO A 90 -17.58 -36.19 -20.59
CA PRO A 90 -16.93 -34.89 -20.74
C PRO A 90 -15.88 -34.59 -19.65
N LYS A 91 -14.75 -33.96 -20.01
CA LYS A 91 -13.60 -33.69 -19.10
C LYS A 91 -13.97 -32.92 -17.83
N ASP A 92 -14.94 -32.01 -17.91
CA ASP A 92 -15.47 -31.25 -16.78
C ASP A 92 -16.18 -32.16 -15.76
N LYS A 93 -16.87 -33.22 -16.23
CA LYS A 93 -17.57 -34.19 -15.38
C LYS A 93 -16.67 -35.29 -14.81
N GLN A 94 -15.49 -35.51 -15.38
CA GLN A 94 -14.50 -36.48 -14.87
C GLN A 94 -13.84 -36.02 -13.57
N ARG A 95 -13.73 -34.69 -13.37
CA ARG A 95 -12.97 -34.10 -12.25
C ARG A 95 -13.47 -34.57 -10.89
N THR A 96 -14.78 -34.62 -10.71
CA THR A 96 -15.38 -34.89 -9.39
C THR A 96 -15.16 -36.34 -8.98
N PRO A 97 -15.56 -37.38 -9.74
CA PRO A 97 -15.33 -38.77 -9.34
C PRO A 97 -13.83 -39.11 -9.19
N ARG A 98 -12.98 -38.55 -10.06
CA ARG A 98 -11.51 -38.72 -9.98
C ARG A 98 -10.92 -38.13 -8.71
N SER A 99 -11.40 -36.96 -8.29
CA SER A 99 -10.95 -36.34 -7.04
C SER A 99 -11.31 -37.17 -5.81
N TYR A 100 -12.48 -37.81 -5.79
CA TYR A 100 -12.92 -38.61 -4.64
C TYR A 100 -12.25 -39.99 -4.59
N LEU A 101 -12.02 -40.62 -5.75
CA LEU A 101 -11.21 -41.84 -5.81
C LEU A 101 -9.76 -41.57 -5.38
N LYS A 102 -9.17 -40.45 -5.81
CA LYS A 102 -7.82 -40.06 -5.38
C LYS A 102 -7.76 -39.83 -3.87
N LYS A 103 -8.76 -39.17 -3.27
CA LYS A 103 -8.81 -38.98 -1.81
C LYS A 103 -8.80 -40.32 -1.06
N LEU A 104 -9.59 -41.29 -1.52
CA LEU A 104 -9.62 -42.63 -0.94
C LEU A 104 -8.26 -43.32 -1.06
N LEU A 105 -7.62 -43.25 -2.25
CA LEU A 105 -6.31 -43.84 -2.50
C LEU A 105 -5.19 -43.19 -1.66
N ASP A 106 -5.17 -41.86 -1.60
CA ASP A 106 -4.22 -41.09 -0.78
C ASP A 106 -4.36 -41.49 0.70
N TRP A 107 -5.60 -41.51 1.21
CA TRP A 107 -5.88 -41.93 2.59
C TRP A 107 -5.44 -43.37 2.87
N ALA A 108 -5.68 -44.31 1.95
CA ALA A 108 -5.26 -45.70 2.08
C ALA A 108 -3.73 -45.84 2.10
N THR A 109 -3.03 -44.96 1.36
CA THR A 109 -1.56 -44.89 1.35
C THR A 109 -1.04 -44.32 2.68
N GLU A 110 -1.62 -43.23 3.17
CA GLU A 110 -1.24 -42.56 4.41
C GLU A 110 -1.46 -43.44 5.66
N THR A 111 -2.51 -44.26 5.64
CA THR A 111 -2.82 -45.23 6.71
C THR A 111 -2.05 -46.54 6.59
N ASN A 112 -1.12 -46.62 5.62
CA ASN A 112 -0.31 -47.79 5.32
C ASN A 112 -1.13 -49.06 5.00
N LEU A 113 -2.39 -48.90 4.59
CA LEU A 113 -3.24 -50.03 4.21
C LEU A 113 -2.79 -50.67 2.89
N LEU A 114 -2.02 -49.95 2.06
CA LEU A 114 -1.50 -50.44 0.77
C LEU A 114 -0.11 -51.09 0.84
N GLY A 115 0.52 -51.12 2.01
CA GLY A 115 1.89 -51.64 2.19
C GLY A 115 2.97 -50.68 1.69
N SER A 116 3.89 -50.30 2.55
CA SER A 116 4.90 -49.27 2.29
C SER A 116 5.99 -49.73 1.31
N GLN A 117 6.01 -49.16 0.10
CA GLN A 117 7.27 -48.91 -0.62
C GLN A 117 7.70 -47.47 -0.32
N GLN A 118 8.51 -47.29 0.71
CA GLN A 118 9.16 -46.00 0.99
C GLN A 118 10.31 -45.81 -0.01
N THR A 119 10.18 -44.81 -0.88
CA THR A 119 11.32 -44.21 -1.58
C THR A 119 11.76 -43.00 -0.77
N GLU A 120 12.90 -43.09 -0.09
CA GLU A 120 13.54 -41.95 0.54
C GLU A 120 14.07 -41.01 -0.54
N ALA A 121 13.56 -39.78 -0.56
CA ALA A 121 14.10 -38.69 -1.38
C ALA A 121 14.74 -37.66 -0.46
N GLU A 122 15.98 -37.29 -0.76
CA GLU A 122 16.77 -36.30 -0.03
C GLU A 122 16.06 -34.93 0.12
N PRO A 123 16.36 -34.18 1.19
CA PRO A 123 15.67 -32.93 1.49
C PRO A 123 16.13 -31.80 0.55
N SER A 124 15.50 -31.69 -0.61
CA SER A 124 15.49 -30.40 -1.33
C SER A 124 14.68 -29.39 -0.52
N GLU A 125 15.20 -28.18 -0.28
CA GLU A 125 14.44 -27.11 0.36
C GLU A 125 13.11 -26.87 -0.39
N LYS A 126 12.03 -27.38 0.19
CA LYS A 126 10.67 -27.22 -0.37
C LYS A 126 10.15 -25.85 0.04
N TYR A 127 10.30 -24.87 -0.83
CA TYR A 127 9.64 -23.57 -0.67
C TYR A 127 8.15 -23.70 -1.00
N TYR A 128 7.32 -23.79 0.03
CA TYR A 128 5.87 -23.69 -0.07
C TYR A 128 5.46 -22.21 -0.05
N PHE A 129 4.63 -21.77 -0.99
CA PHE A 129 4.03 -20.41 -0.99
C PHE A 129 2.93 -20.23 0.08
N GLN A 130 2.98 -20.99 1.16
CA GLN A 130 2.13 -20.81 2.32
C GLN A 130 2.83 -19.88 3.30
N ARG A 131 2.05 -19.15 4.11
CA ARG A 131 2.64 -18.44 5.24
C ARG A 131 3.29 -19.45 6.19
N PRO A 132 4.32 -19.06 6.97
CA PRO A 132 4.93 -19.92 7.98
C PRO A 132 3.91 -20.52 8.97
N ASP A 133 2.77 -19.87 9.15
CA ASP A 133 1.70 -20.21 10.09
C ASP A 133 0.55 -21.08 9.50
N GLY A 134 0.55 -21.36 8.20
CA GLY A 134 -0.54 -22.12 7.55
C GLY A 134 -1.89 -21.40 7.45
N GLU A 135 -1.99 -20.12 7.84
CA GLU A 135 -3.26 -19.39 7.83
C GLU A 135 -3.71 -18.92 6.44
N ARG A 136 -5.02 -18.73 6.27
CA ARG A 136 -5.61 -18.18 5.04
C ARG A 136 -5.00 -16.81 4.69
N ARG A 137 -4.77 -16.55 3.40
CA ARG A 137 -4.37 -15.23 2.88
C ARG A 137 -5.31 -14.14 3.40
N THR A 138 -4.82 -13.27 4.27
CA THR A 138 -5.50 -12.02 4.61
C THR A 138 -5.46 -11.11 3.40
N TYR A 139 -6.61 -10.76 2.84
CA TYR A 139 -6.71 -9.89 1.67
C TYR A 139 -6.51 -8.43 2.07
N ALA A 140 -5.99 -7.60 1.16
CA ALA A 140 -5.73 -6.18 1.39
C ALA A 140 -6.94 -5.37 1.91
N TYR A 141 -8.17 -5.83 1.66
CA TYR A 141 -9.38 -5.22 2.20
C TYR A 141 -9.62 -5.55 3.68
N GLN A 142 -9.16 -6.71 4.15
CA GLN A 142 -9.24 -7.13 5.56
C GLN A 142 -8.21 -6.40 6.43
N LEU A 143 -7.14 -5.87 5.82
CA LEU A 143 -6.18 -4.96 6.46
C LEU A 143 -6.67 -3.50 6.52
N LYS A 144 -7.89 -3.19 6.08
CA LYS A 144 -8.46 -1.83 6.21
C LYS A 144 -9.04 -1.68 7.62
N GLN A 145 -8.29 -1.00 8.49
CA GLN A 145 -8.71 -0.73 9.87
C GLN A 145 -9.74 0.41 10.01
N SER A 146 -10.13 1.08 8.93
CA SER A 146 -11.16 2.12 8.96
C SER A 146 -12.34 1.75 8.07
N GLY A 147 -13.51 1.48 8.66
CA GLY A 147 -14.78 1.54 7.93
C GLY A 147 -14.87 2.93 7.29
N ARG A 148 -14.88 3.00 5.96
CA ARG A 148 -15.01 4.30 5.29
C ARG A 148 -16.41 4.84 5.61
N PRO A 149 -16.54 6.04 6.19
CA PRO A 149 -17.83 6.55 6.61
C PRO A 149 -18.72 6.83 5.40
N TYR A 150 -20.02 6.87 5.69
CA TYR A 150 -21.22 7.18 4.89
C TYR A 150 -21.09 8.32 3.83
N SER A 151 -20.00 9.09 3.91
CA SER A 151 -19.60 10.26 3.11
C SER A 151 -19.56 10.10 1.58
N ARG A 152 -19.33 8.89 1.04
CA ARG A 152 -19.29 8.71 -0.44
C ARG A 152 -20.64 8.88 -1.11
N LYS A 153 -21.74 8.69 -0.38
CA LYS A 153 -23.11 8.80 -0.90
C LYS A 153 -23.52 10.23 -1.28
N PHE A 154 -22.74 11.23 -0.87
CA PHE A 154 -23.06 12.65 -1.07
C PHE A 154 -22.13 13.33 -2.07
N ILE A 155 -21.28 12.58 -2.77
CA ILE A 155 -20.46 13.15 -3.84
C ILE A 155 -21.31 13.16 -5.10
N LEU A 156 -21.48 14.33 -5.72
CA LEU A 156 -22.18 14.43 -7.00
C LEU A 156 -21.52 13.55 -8.06
N ASP A 157 -22.33 12.69 -8.68
CA ASP A 157 -21.96 11.92 -9.85
C ASP A 157 -21.97 12.81 -11.11
N ASP A 158 -21.26 12.41 -12.16
CA ASP A 158 -21.16 13.23 -13.38
C ASP A 158 -22.51 13.43 -14.09
N SER A 159 -23.48 12.54 -13.86
CA SER A 159 -24.88 12.70 -14.33
C SER A 159 -25.68 13.75 -13.55
N GLU A 160 -25.25 14.09 -12.34
CA GLU A 160 -25.92 15.07 -11.48
C GLU A 160 -25.35 16.49 -11.69
N ILE A 161 -24.27 16.62 -12.47
CA ILE A 161 -23.63 17.90 -12.76
C ILE A 161 -24.26 18.51 -14.01
N LYS A 162 -25.04 19.58 -13.79
CA LYS A 162 -25.69 20.34 -14.86
C LYS A 162 -24.70 21.23 -15.61
N THR A 163 -25.10 21.68 -16.81
CA THR A 163 -24.24 22.45 -17.72
C THR A 163 -23.69 23.72 -17.06
N SER A 164 -24.50 24.44 -16.28
CA SER A 164 -24.09 25.64 -15.54
C SER A 164 -22.95 25.34 -14.55
N LEU A 165 -23.15 24.36 -13.67
CA LEU A 165 -22.15 23.93 -12.69
C LEU A 165 -20.90 23.35 -13.36
N LYS A 166 -21.05 22.66 -14.50
CA LYS A 166 -19.91 22.12 -15.25
C LYS A 166 -18.98 23.22 -15.73
N LEU A 167 -19.52 24.29 -16.30
CA LEU A 167 -18.74 25.46 -16.75
C LEU A 167 -18.03 26.14 -15.57
N GLU A 168 -18.71 26.26 -14.43
CA GLU A 168 -18.12 26.82 -13.21
C GLU A 168 -16.96 25.96 -12.68
N ILE A 169 -17.12 24.63 -12.67
CA ILE A 169 -16.07 23.68 -12.29
C ILE A 169 -14.85 23.80 -13.22
N GLU A 170 -15.05 23.91 -14.53
CA GLU A 170 -13.97 24.09 -15.50
C GLU A 170 -13.22 25.40 -15.26
N ALA A 171 -13.94 26.51 -15.03
CA ALA A 171 -13.36 27.81 -14.69
C ALA A 171 -12.55 27.76 -13.39
N PHE A 172 -13.07 27.11 -12.35
CA PHE A 172 -12.37 26.92 -11.08
C PHE A 172 -11.10 26.07 -11.22
N CYS A 173 -11.15 25.00 -12.01
CA CYS A 173 -9.99 24.16 -12.28
C CYS A 173 -8.89 24.96 -12.99
N ASN A 174 -9.23 25.76 -13.99
CA ASN A 174 -8.29 26.63 -14.69
C ASN A 174 -7.69 27.69 -13.77
N PHE A 175 -8.53 28.38 -13.01
CA PHE A 175 -8.09 29.36 -12.00
C PHE A 175 -7.13 28.75 -10.97
N SER A 176 -7.46 27.56 -10.46
CA SER A 176 -6.64 26.86 -9.48
C SER A 176 -5.27 26.47 -10.03
N LYS A 177 -5.18 26.07 -11.29
CA LYS A 177 -3.90 25.71 -11.93
C LYS A 177 -3.07 26.93 -12.29
N GLN A 178 -3.69 27.96 -12.87
CA GLN A 178 -2.98 29.11 -13.44
C GLN A 178 -2.64 30.17 -12.39
N ARG A 179 -3.63 30.63 -11.61
CA ARG A 179 -3.44 31.71 -10.64
C ARG A 179 -2.95 31.20 -9.29
N LEU A 180 -3.53 30.11 -8.78
CA LEU A 180 -3.11 29.52 -7.50
C LEU A 180 -1.92 28.55 -7.62
N LYS A 181 -1.47 28.24 -8.85
CA LYS A 181 -0.36 27.31 -9.13
C LYS A 181 -0.54 25.92 -8.48
N ASN A 182 -1.78 25.48 -8.28
CA ASN A 182 -2.08 24.16 -7.73
C ASN A 182 -1.88 23.08 -8.80
N ARG A 183 -1.22 21.98 -8.42
CA ARG A 183 -1.06 20.80 -9.28
C ARG A 183 -2.36 20.03 -9.45
N GLU A 184 -2.50 19.31 -10.56
CA GLU A 184 -3.70 18.52 -10.92
C GLU A 184 -4.26 17.69 -9.76
N PRO A 185 -3.46 16.91 -9.00
CA PRO A 185 -4.01 16.05 -7.94
C PRO A 185 -4.60 16.86 -6.78
N THR A 186 -4.07 18.07 -6.52
CA THR A 186 -4.61 18.98 -5.50
C THR A 186 -5.92 19.57 -5.97
N VAL A 187 -6.01 19.98 -7.25
CA VAL A 187 -7.24 20.49 -7.86
C VAL A 187 -8.33 19.43 -7.81
N ALA A 188 -8.04 18.21 -8.24
CA ALA A 188 -8.99 17.09 -8.21
C ALA A 188 -9.48 16.78 -6.78
N LYS A 189 -8.60 16.77 -5.78
CA LYS A 189 -8.98 16.56 -4.36
C LYS A 189 -9.84 17.68 -3.80
N ASN A 190 -9.59 18.93 -4.19
CA ASN A 190 -10.42 20.06 -3.78
C ASN A 190 -11.80 19.98 -4.44
N LEU A 191 -11.84 19.72 -5.75
CA LEU A 191 -13.08 19.56 -6.49
C LEU A 191 -13.94 18.42 -5.94
N GLN A 192 -13.33 17.29 -5.58
CA GLN A 192 -14.06 16.18 -4.97
C GLN A 192 -14.76 16.60 -3.66
N ARG A 193 -14.12 17.43 -2.83
CA ARG A 193 -14.74 17.95 -1.59
C ARG A 193 -15.83 18.96 -1.88
N ILE A 194 -15.62 19.83 -2.87
CA ILE A 194 -16.65 20.79 -3.31
C ILE A 194 -17.89 20.03 -3.81
N LYS A 195 -17.71 19.05 -4.69
CA LYS A 195 -18.79 18.14 -5.15
C LYS A 195 -19.49 17.44 -3.98
N GLN A 196 -18.74 17.07 -2.94
CA GLN A 196 -19.32 16.43 -1.74
C GLN A 196 -20.20 17.37 -0.92
N ILE A 197 -19.82 18.64 -0.78
CA ILE A 197 -20.63 19.62 -0.05
C ILE A 197 -21.87 19.98 -0.87
N LEU A 198 -21.73 20.17 -2.18
CA LEU A 198 -22.86 20.43 -3.08
C LEU A 198 -23.84 19.24 -3.13
N GLY A 199 -23.33 18.00 -3.19
CA GLY A 199 -24.19 16.81 -3.12
C GLY A 199 -24.84 16.65 -1.75
N TRP A 200 -24.18 17.07 -0.66
CA TRP A 200 -24.84 17.18 0.65
C TRP A 200 -26.01 18.19 0.63
N LEU A 201 -25.83 19.37 0.03
CA LEU A 201 -26.92 20.33 -0.16
C LEU A 201 -28.08 19.74 -0.99
N HIS A 202 -27.76 19.02 -2.07
CA HIS A 202 -28.77 18.38 -2.91
C HIS A 202 -29.53 17.27 -2.17
N HIS A 203 -28.83 16.24 -1.68
CA HIS A 203 -29.48 15.05 -1.14
C HIS A 203 -30.04 15.25 0.28
N HIS A 204 -29.46 16.14 1.09
CA HIS A 204 -29.90 16.36 2.46
C HIS A 204 -30.82 17.58 2.59
N HIS A 205 -30.44 18.70 1.96
CA HIS A 205 -31.22 19.95 2.02
C HIS A 205 -32.19 20.14 0.85
N GLN A 206 -32.31 19.14 -0.05
CA GLN A 206 -33.25 19.13 -1.18
C GLN A 206 -33.07 20.32 -2.13
N VAL A 207 -31.85 20.85 -2.24
CA VAL A 207 -31.53 21.89 -3.22
C VAL A 207 -31.62 21.28 -4.63
N PRO A 208 -32.39 21.84 -5.57
CA PRO A 208 -32.48 21.34 -6.93
C PRO A 208 -31.13 21.33 -7.65
N LEU A 209 -30.87 20.33 -8.50
CA LEU A 209 -29.60 20.21 -9.25
C LEU A 209 -29.31 21.43 -10.13
N GLU A 210 -30.35 22.09 -10.64
CA GLU A 210 -30.23 23.27 -11.50
C GLU A 210 -29.76 24.52 -10.74
N ASP A 211 -29.94 24.55 -9.41
CA ASP A 211 -29.60 25.68 -8.54
C ASP A 211 -28.19 25.56 -7.94
N LEU A 212 -27.56 24.39 -8.03
CA LEU A 212 -26.25 24.12 -7.46
C LEU A 212 -25.16 24.98 -8.14
N ARG A 213 -24.53 25.86 -7.35
CA ARG A 213 -23.45 26.77 -7.77
C ARG A 213 -22.47 26.98 -6.61
N PHE A 214 -21.25 27.45 -6.88
CA PHE A 214 -20.28 27.66 -5.78
C PHE A 214 -20.70 28.80 -4.86
N GLU A 215 -21.50 29.76 -5.32
CA GLU A 215 -22.05 30.82 -4.47
C GLU A 215 -22.95 30.30 -3.34
N MET A 216 -23.47 29.06 -3.45
CA MET A 216 -24.18 28.41 -2.35
C MET A 216 -23.25 27.99 -1.21
N LEU A 217 -21.96 27.80 -1.50
CA LEU A 217 -20.94 27.47 -0.51
C LEU A 217 -20.34 28.72 0.10
N ILE A 218 -20.13 29.73 -0.73
CA ILE A 218 -19.49 31.01 -0.39
C ILE A 218 -20.26 32.12 -1.09
N ARG A 219 -21.09 32.86 -0.35
CA ARG A 219 -21.84 33.99 -0.91
C ARG A 219 -20.88 35.07 -1.42
N SER A 220 -21.11 35.53 -2.66
CA SER A 220 -20.36 36.64 -3.27
C SER A 220 -20.95 37.97 -2.82
N VAL A 221 -20.12 38.87 -2.29
CA VAL A 221 -20.49 40.23 -1.89
C VAL A 221 -19.48 41.19 -2.54
N PRO A 222 -19.92 42.18 -3.34
CA PRO A 222 -19.01 43.18 -3.91
C PRO A 222 -18.36 44.01 -2.80
N LEU A 223 -17.03 43.99 -2.70
CA LEU A 223 -16.27 44.66 -1.63
C LEU A 223 -15.69 46.00 -2.07
N GLN A 224 -15.53 46.20 -3.38
CA GLN A 224 -14.90 47.40 -3.93
C GLN A 224 -15.93 48.24 -4.71
N PRO A 225 -16.75 49.06 -4.02
CA PRO A 225 -17.51 50.09 -4.71
C PRO A 225 -16.55 50.95 -5.53
N LYS A 226 -16.83 51.16 -6.82
CA LYS A 226 -15.96 51.99 -7.66
C LYS A 226 -16.30 53.45 -7.40
N LEU A 227 -15.32 54.24 -6.94
CA LEU A 227 -15.49 55.67 -6.62
C LEU A 227 -16.17 56.46 -7.75
N LYS A 228 -15.86 56.10 -9.02
CA LYS A 228 -16.46 56.70 -10.22
C LYS A 228 -17.99 56.57 -10.32
N ASN A 229 -18.59 55.61 -9.62
CA ASN A 229 -20.03 55.38 -9.61
C ASN A 229 -20.77 56.32 -8.61
N TYR A 230 -20.04 57.07 -7.81
CA TYR A 230 -20.58 57.93 -6.75
C TYR A 230 -20.33 59.40 -7.09
N LYS A 231 -20.88 59.85 -8.21
CA LYS A 231 -20.85 61.27 -8.60
C LYS A 231 -22.17 61.96 -8.24
N SER A 232 -22.10 63.20 -7.78
CA SER A 232 -23.25 64.08 -7.59
C SER A 232 -23.81 64.54 -8.93
N ALA A 233 -24.98 65.19 -8.92
CA ALA A 233 -25.57 65.80 -10.10
C ALA A 233 -24.64 66.82 -10.80
N ASN A 234 -23.67 67.36 -10.06
CA ASN A 234 -22.71 68.36 -10.54
C ASN A 234 -21.42 67.71 -11.08
N GLY A 235 -21.33 66.38 -11.07
CA GLY A 235 -20.16 65.63 -11.54
C GLY A 235 -19.03 65.45 -10.52
N GLU A 236 -19.14 66.06 -9.33
CA GLU A 236 -18.19 65.90 -8.22
C GLU A 236 -18.37 64.55 -7.52
N VAL A 237 -17.30 63.99 -6.98
CA VAL A 237 -17.36 62.72 -6.24
C VAL A 237 -17.99 62.94 -4.86
N ASP A 238 -19.08 62.23 -4.59
CA ASP A 238 -19.73 62.20 -3.28
C ASP A 238 -19.01 61.20 -2.36
N ILE A 239 -18.03 61.71 -1.63
CA ILE A 239 -17.18 60.93 -0.72
C ILE A 239 -18.01 60.33 0.43
N HIS A 240 -19.04 61.04 0.91
CA HIS A 240 -19.89 60.54 1.99
C HIS A 240 -20.68 59.33 1.54
N ARG A 241 -21.33 59.40 0.38
CA ARG A 241 -22.08 58.27 -0.19
C ARG A 241 -21.18 57.08 -0.51
N TYR A 242 -19.97 57.35 -1.01
CA TYR A 242 -18.96 56.31 -1.22
C TYR A 242 -18.54 55.62 0.09
N ALA A 243 -18.22 56.40 1.13
CA ALA A 243 -17.80 55.88 2.42
C ALA A 243 -18.89 55.03 3.09
N ILE A 244 -20.16 55.48 3.03
CA ILE A 244 -21.31 54.72 3.51
C ILE A 244 -21.46 53.41 2.73
N ALA A 245 -21.40 53.45 1.39
CA ALA A 245 -21.52 52.24 0.57
C ALA A 245 -20.40 51.22 0.86
N LYS A 246 -19.17 51.70 1.07
CA LYS A 246 -18.03 50.85 1.45
C LYS A 246 -18.23 50.22 2.83
N ALA A 247 -18.75 50.98 3.81
CA ALA A 247 -19.03 50.45 5.14
C ALA A 247 -20.13 49.38 5.12
N LEU A 248 -21.23 49.62 4.39
CA LEU A 248 -22.31 48.65 4.23
C LEU A 248 -21.85 47.37 3.52
N ALA A 249 -21.06 47.49 2.45
CA ALA A 249 -20.48 46.34 1.76
C ALA A 249 -19.59 45.49 2.69
N GLN A 250 -18.80 46.15 3.54
CA GLN A 250 -17.97 45.46 4.51
C GLN A 250 -18.80 44.74 5.58
N GLU A 251 -19.88 45.36 6.08
CA GLU A 251 -20.81 44.75 7.03
C GLU A 251 -21.51 43.53 6.43
N GLU A 252 -22.03 43.65 5.20
CA GLU A 252 -22.66 42.54 4.47
C GLU A 252 -21.68 41.39 4.24
N ALA A 253 -20.43 41.69 3.90
CA ALA A 253 -19.39 40.68 3.74
C ALA A 253 -19.04 39.95 5.06
N GLN A 254 -19.10 40.65 6.19
CA GLN A 254 -18.93 40.02 7.51
C GLN A 254 -20.10 39.11 7.87
N GLU A 255 -21.33 39.50 7.50
CA GLU A 255 -22.52 38.68 7.66
C GLU A 255 -22.45 37.42 6.79
N ALA A 256 -22.16 37.58 5.49
CA ALA A 256 -21.96 36.48 4.54
C ALA A 256 -20.85 35.50 4.99
N ALA A 257 -19.75 36.03 5.56
CA ALA A 257 -18.70 35.21 6.16
C ALA A 257 -19.22 34.43 7.37
N SER A 258 -20.09 35.03 8.21
CA SER A 258 -20.71 34.37 9.36
C SER A 258 -21.67 33.25 8.94
N GLU A 259 -22.47 33.48 7.88
CA GLU A 259 -23.33 32.45 7.27
C GLU A 259 -22.52 31.27 6.74
N THR A 260 -21.42 31.55 6.03
CA THR A 260 -20.50 30.53 5.53
C THR A 260 -19.97 29.65 6.67
N ILE A 261 -19.50 30.25 7.77
CA ILE A 261 -18.99 29.48 8.91
C ILE A 261 -20.09 28.63 9.56
N ARG A 262 -21.33 29.14 9.64
CA ARG A 262 -22.49 28.36 10.11
C ARG A 262 -22.73 27.15 9.22
N LEU A 263 -22.74 27.32 7.90
CA LEU A 263 -22.89 26.23 6.93
C LEU A 263 -21.81 25.15 7.11
N VAL A 264 -20.54 25.57 7.23
CA VAL A 264 -19.41 24.65 7.40
C VAL A 264 -19.50 23.87 8.72
N ASN A 265 -19.88 24.53 9.82
CA ASN A 265 -20.06 23.85 11.11
C ASN A 265 -21.21 22.84 11.09
N ASN A 266 -22.30 23.14 10.37
CA ASN A 266 -23.40 22.20 10.14
C ASN A 266 -22.92 20.98 9.35
N TYR A 267 -22.15 21.20 8.28
CA TYR A 267 -21.54 20.14 7.49
C TYR A 267 -20.59 19.25 8.31
N PHE A 268 -19.75 19.85 9.16
CA PHE A 268 -18.84 19.09 10.04
C PHE A 268 -19.58 18.30 11.12
N SER A 269 -20.63 18.88 11.69
CA SER A 269 -21.50 18.17 12.65
C SER A 269 -22.17 16.96 11.99
N PHE A 270 -22.65 17.11 10.76
CA PHE A 270 -23.31 16.03 10.02
C PHE A 270 -22.38 14.84 9.72
N PHE A 271 -21.17 15.09 9.22
CA PHE A 271 -20.26 14.02 8.83
C PHE A 271 -19.31 13.54 9.94
N SER A 272 -19.20 14.28 11.05
CA SER A 272 -18.33 13.94 12.19
C SER A 272 -16.91 13.54 11.78
N PHE A 273 -16.30 14.34 10.90
CA PHE A 273 -14.97 14.09 10.37
C PHE A 273 -13.87 14.28 11.41
N SER A 274 -12.71 13.64 11.17
CA SER A 274 -11.49 13.96 11.92
C SER A 274 -11.05 15.42 11.70
N ALA A 275 -10.37 16.01 12.68
CA ALA A 275 -9.86 17.37 12.58
C ALA A 275 -9.00 17.60 11.32
N LYS A 276 -8.19 16.60 10.93
CA LYS A 276 -7.39 16.65 9.70
C LYS A 276 -8.25 16.67 8.43
N SER A 277 -9.35 15.92 8.41
CA SER A 277 -10.30 15.96 7.30
C SER A 277 -11.01 17.31 7.21
N ASN A 278 -11.37 17.91 8.35
CA ASN A 278 -11.96 19.26 8.39
C ASN A 278 -11.03 20.32 7.79
N VAL A 279 -9.74 20.30 8.15
CA VAL A 279 -8.71 21.20 7.55
C VAL A 279 -8.69 21.08 6.03
N LEU A 280 -8.78 19.86 5.50
CA LEU A 280 -8.75 19.61 4.07
C LEU A 280 -10.03 20.10 3.35
N VAL A 281 -11.18 20.08 4.02
CA VAL A 281 -12.42 20.68 3.53
C VAL A 281 -12.32 22.21 3.54
N LEU A 282 -11.84 22.79 4.65
CA LEU A 282 -11.61 24.23 4.76
C LEU A 282 -10.65 24.75 3.70
N GLN A 283 -9.59 24.01 3.40
CA GLN A 283 -8.66 24.38 2.33
C GLN A 283 -9.32 24.41 0.95
N ALA A 284 -10.23 23.47 0.67
CA ALA A 284 -11.00 23.47 -0.57
C ALA A 284 -11.92 24.70 -0.62
N LEU A 285 -12.62 25.02 0.48
CA LEU A 285 -13.48 26.20 0.59
C LEU A 285 -12.72 27.52 0.52
N VAL A 286 -11.51 27.61 1.08
CA VAL A 286 -10.63 28.78 0.90
C VAL A 286 -10.30 28.98 -0.58
N ASN A 287 -9.98 27.91 -1.30
CA ASN A 287 -9.70 28.01 -2.74
C ASN A 287 -10.96 28.38 -3.54
N THR A 288 -12.13 27.87 -3.15
CA THR A 288 -13.43 28.29 -3.72
C THR A 288 -13.69 29.77 -3.46
N ALA A 289 -13.46 30.26 -2.24
CA ALA A 289 -13.62 31.67 -1.90
C ALA A 289 -12.65 32.56 -2.70
N LYS A 290 -11.38 32.16 -2.87
CA LYS A 290 -10.43 32.87 -3.74
C LYS A 290 -10.90 32.94 -5.18
N PHE A 291 -11.50 31.86 -5.68
CA PHE A 291 -12.07 31.83 -7.02
C PHE A 291 -13.25 32.80 -7.16
N ILE A 292 -14.17 32.84 -6.20
CA ILE A 292 -15.34 33.74 -6.24
C ILE A 292 -14.91 35.20 -6.11
N TYR A 293 -14.00 35.51 -5.19
CA TYR A 293 -13.53 36.88 -4.91
C TYR A 293 -12.30 37.30 -5.75
N ARG A 294 -11.99 36.56 -6.83
CA ARG A 294 -10.80 36.77 -7.68
C ARG A 294 -10.68 38.16 -8.30
N ASP A 295 -11.82 38.83 -8.49
CA ASP A 295 -11.92 40.15 -9.11
C ASP A 295 -12.16 41.27 -8.08
N GLU A 296 -12.34 40.91 -6.79
CA GLU A 296 -12.61 41.83 -5.69
C GLU A 296 -11.37 42.10 -4.81
N THR A 297 -10.42 41.16 -4.79
CA THR A 297 -9.17 41.33 -4.01
C THR A 297 -8.25 42.36 -4.66
N ASN A 298 -7.57 43.16 -3.82
CA ASN A 298 -6.49 44.03 -4.29
C ASN A 298 -5.13 43.36 -4.07
N GLU A 299 -4.64 42.66 -5.10
CA GLU A 299 -3.37 41.92 -5.05
C GLU A 299 -2.13 42.83 -4.91
N GLU A 300 -2.25 44.14 -5.17
CA GLU A 300 -1.12 45.08 -4.98
C GLU A 300 -0.93 45.47 -3.52
N LEU A 301 -2.02 45.50 -2.74
CA LEU A 301 -2.01 45.92 -1.34
C LEU A 301 -2.05 44.75 -0.36
N HIS A 302 -2.57 43.61 -0.80
CA HIS A 302 -2.83 42.47 0.06
C HIS A 302 -2.29 41.18 -0.54
N ASP A 303 -1.48 40.49 0.25
CA ASP A 303 -1.03 39.16 -0.09
C ASP A 303 -2.16 38.16 0.07
N ASN A 304 -2.26 37.23 -0.88
CA ASN A 304 -2.98 35.97 -0.70
C ASN A 304 -4.45 36.14 -0.24
N PHE A 305 -5.14 37.20 -0.68
CA PHE A 305 -6.54 37.50 -0.36
C PHE A 305 -6.80 37.78 1.14
N ASP A 306 -5.84 38.38 1.84
CA ASP A 306 -6.00 38.75 3.26
C ASP A 306 -6.98 39.91 3.49
N ASP A 307 -7.50 40.54 2.43
CA ASP A 307 -8.55 41.55 2.46
C ASP A 307 -9.97 40.98 2.47
N ILE A 308 -10.15 39.68 2.17
CA ILE A 308 -11.47 39.07 2.01
C ILE A 308 -11.95 38.45 3.34
N PRO A 309 -13.06 38.95 3.96
CA PRO A 309 -13.50 38.50 5.29
C PRO A 309 -13.75 36.99 5.42
N VAL A 310 -14.41 36.36 4.44
CA VAL A 310 -14.73 34.93 4.50
C VAL A 310 -13.46 34.06 4.46
N ILE A 311 -12.43 34.49 3.71
CA ILE A 311 -11.16 33.77 3.63
C ILE A 311 -10.43 33.81 4.97
N LEU A 312 -10.38 34.98 5.62
CA LEU A 312 -9.78 35.12 6.96
C LEU A 312 -10.47 34.22 7.99
N ARG A 313 -11.80 34.17 8.00
CA ARG A 313 -12.56 33.31 8.93
C ARG A 313 -12.35 31.82 8.68
N LEU A 314 -12.36 31.39 7.40
CA LEU A 314 -12.06 30.00 7.04
C LEU A 314 -10.64 29.61 7.43
N ARG A 315 -9.65 30.49 7.23
CA ARG A 315 -8.26 30.28 7.68
C ARG A 315 -8.18 30.15 9.20
N LYS A 316 -8.84 31.03 9.96
CA LYS A 316 -8.88 30.95 11.43
C LYS A 316 -9.48 29.63 11.91
N LEU A 317 -10.58 29.18 11.30
CA LEU A 317 -11.20 27.90 11.61
C LEU A 317 -10.27 26.72 11.24
N SER A 318 -9.53 26.84 10.14
CA SER A 318 -8.54 25.83 9.71
C SER A 318 -7.36 25.74 10.69
N CYS A 319 -6.88 26.86 11.21
CA CYS A 319 -5.86 26.91 12.27
C CYS A 319 -6.37 26.18 13.53
N HIS A 320 -7.59 26.47 13.97
CA HIS A 320 -8.21 25.81 15.12
C HIS A 320 -8.27 24.28 14.98
N TYR A 321 -8.78 23.76 13.84
CA TYR A 321 -8.79 22.32 13.60
C TYR A 321 -7.39 21.73 13.40
N SER A 322 -6.44 22.51 12.88
CA SER A 322 -5.04 22.08 12.78
C SER A 322 -4.41 21.88 14.16
N GLU A 323 -4.72 22.73 15.13
CA GLU A 323 -4.29 22.59 16.53
C GLU A 323 -4.92 21.38 17.21
N ILE A 324 -6.24 21.20 17.06
CA ILE A 324 -6.93 19.98 17.54
C ILE A 324 -6.26 18.73 16.94
N GLY A 325 -6.00 18.73 15.63
CA GLY A 325 -5.36 17.61 14.95
C GLY A 325 -3.92 17.33 15.40
N ARG A 326 -3.16 18.35 15.80
CA ARG A 326 -1.81 18.21 16.38
C ARG A 326 -1.84 17.59 17.77
N ASN A 327 -2.83 17.97 18.58
CA ASN A 327 -2.97 17.50 19.96
C ASN A 327 -3.76 16.19 20.10
N SER A 328 -4.42 15.74 19.03
CA SER A 328 -5.16 14.48 19.01
C SER A 328 -4.20 13.28 19.01
N PRO A 329 -4.48 12.21 19.79
CA PRO A 329 -3.70 10.99 19.72
C PRO A 329 -3.77 10.40 18.31
N HIS A 330 -2.69 9.76 17.87
CA HIS A 330 -2.67 9.07 16.60
C HIS A 330 -3.69 7.92 16.60
N SER A 331 -4.53 7.84 15.56
CA SER A 331 -5.57 6.80 15.44
C SER A 331 -5.02 5.37 15.41
N VAL A 332 -3.76 5.20 15.02
CA VAL A 332 -3.03 3.94 15.05
C VAL A 332 -1.68 4.23 15.72
N PRO A 333 -1.35 3.57 16.84
CA PRO A 333 -0.05 3.68 17.52
C PRO A 333 1.12 3.42 16.57
N TYR A 334 2.31 3.95 16.90
CA TYR A 334 3.48 3.80 16.04
C TYR A 334 3.94 2.34 15.95
N GLU A 335 3.89 1.63 17.06
CA GLU A 335 4.32 0.24 17.23
C GLU A 335 3.47 -0.74 16.40
N GLN A 336 2.23 -0.36 16.04
CA GLN A 336 1.33 -1.18 15.22
C GLN A 336 1.50 -0.96 13.71
N LYS A 337 2.34 0.00 13.30
CA LYS A 337 2.56 0.37 11.88
C LYS A 337 4.03 0.56 11.51
N SER A 338 4.93 0.18 12.41
CA SER A 338 6.38 0.24 12.23
C SER A 338 7.02 -1.01 12.83
N VAL A 339 8.23 -1.30 12.37
CA VAL A 339 9.08 -2.38 12.87
C VAL A 339 10.46 -1.81 13.18
N PRO A 340 11.30 -2.49 13.98
CA PRO A 340 12.72 -2.19 14.07
C PRO A 340 13.36 -2.15 12.68
N TRP A 341 14.30 -1.24 12.46
CA TRP A 341 14.89 -1.04 11.13
C TRP A 341 15.65 -2.27 10.65
N GLU A 342 16.19 -3.05 11.56
CA GLU A 342 16.81 -4.35 11.30
C GLU A 342 15.85 -5.21 10.50
N GLN A 343 14.58 -5.37 10.94
CA GLN A 343 13.56 -6.17 10.26
C GLN A 343 13.29 -5.73 8.82
N VAL A 344 13.58 -4.48 8.46
CA VAL A 344 13.50 -4.03 7.06
C VAL A 344 14.50 -4.80 6.18
N PHE A 345 15.70 -5.07 6.70
CA PHE A 345 16.71 -5.86 6.01
C PHE A 345 16.33 -7.34 5.93
N GLU A 346 15.63 -7.89 6.93
CA GLU A 346 15.02 -9.22 6.80
C GLU A 346 13.96 -9.25 5.69
N VAL A 347 13.08 -8.25 5.61
CA VAL A 347 12.11 -8.12 4.51
C VAL A 347 12.82 -8.00 3.16
N LEU A 348 13.92 -7.23 3.08
CA LEU A 348 14.74 -7.11 1.87
C LEU A 348 15.29 -8.48 1.45
N LYS A 349 15.90 -9.24 2.36
CA LYS A 349 16.42 -10.60 2.09
C LYS A 349 15.31 -11.55 1.63
N GLN A 350 14.15 -11.53 2.29
CA GLN A 350 13.03 -12.41 1.92
C GLN A 350 12.45 -12.06 0.55
N THR A 351 12.31 -10.77 0.23
CA THR A 351 11.86 -10.34 -1.11
C THR A 351 12.90 -10.67 -2.19
N GLN A 352 14.19 -10.64 -1.86
CA GLN A 352 15.26 -11.08 -2.75
C GLN A 352 15.13 -12.57 -3.09
N LYS A 353 14.98 -13.44 -2.07
CA LYS A 353 14.73 -14.88 -2.26
C LYS A 353 13.55 -15.13 -3.20
N GLU A 354 12.47 -14.38 -3.00
CA GLU A 354 11.31 -14.46 -3.90
C GLU A 354 11.58 -13.97 -5.31
N ALA A 355 12.49 -13.00 -5.50
CA ALA A 355 12.87 -12.51 -6.82
C ALA A 355 13.67 -13.58 -7.60
N ASP A 356 14.56 -14.29 -6.93
CA ASP A 356 15.41 -15.32 -7.56
C ASP A 356 14.72 -16.68 -7.72
N LEU A 357 13.60 -16.90 -7.05
CA LEU A 357 12.86 -18.15 -7.15
C LEU A 357 12.23 -18.30 -8.55
N HIS A 358 12.65 -19.28 -9.34
CA HIS A 358 12.08 -19.55 -10.68
C HIS A 358 11.02 -20.66 -10.67
N PHE A 359 11.01 -21.47 -9.62
CA PHE A 359 10.13 -22.63 -9.47
C PHE A 359 9.56 -22.67 -8.06
N TYR A 360 8.40 -23.28 -7.90
CA TYR A 360 7.84 -23.54 -6.57
C TYR A 360 7.23 -24.92 -6.50
N TRP A 361 7.09 -25.45 -5.30
CA TRP A 361 6.46 -26.74 -5.08
C TRP A 361 4.96 -26.56 -4.91
N ALA A 362 4.18 -27.17 -5.81
CA ALA A 362 2.75 -27.32 -5.66
C ALA A 362 2.45 -28.79 -5.34
N LYS A 363 2.20 -29.09 -4.07
CA LYS A 363 2.21 -30.47 -3.54
C LYS A 363 3.58 -31.10 -3.81
N ASP A 364 3.65 -32.12 -4.65
CA ASP A 364 4.87 -32.88 -4.96
C ASP A 364 5.44 -32.59 -6.35
N ARG A 365 5.00 -31.50 -7.00
CA ARG A 365 5.47 -31.11 -8.33
C ARG A 365 6.17 -29.76 -8.29
N LYS A 366 7.36 -29.71 -8.88
CA LYS A 366 8.10 -28.48 -9.15
C LYS A 366 7.45 -27.76 -10.33
N VAL A 367 6.78 -26.65 -10.06
CA VAL A 367 6.07 -25.83 -11.04
C VAL A 367 6.90 -24.59 -11.38
N LYS A 368 7.13 -24.34 -12.67
CA LYS A 368 7.80 -23.12 -13.14
C LYS A 368 6.90 -21.90 -12.91
N ARG A 369 7.47 -20.82 -12.36
CA ARG A 369 6.73 -19.57 -12.17
C ARG A 369 6.52 -18.88 -13.52
N SER A 370 5.38 -18.19 -13.65
CA SER A 370 5.12 -17.37 -14.83
C SER A 370 6.08 -16.17 -14.88
N PRO A 371 6.44 -15.66 -16.07
CA PRO A 371 7.29 -14.48 -16.21
C PRO A 371 6.75 -13.27 -15.43
N THR A 372 5.43 -13.04 -15.46
CA THR A 372 4.78 -11.97 -14.70
C THR A 372 4.92 -12.17 -13.18
N ALA A 373 4.89 -13.41 -12.68
CA ALA A 373 5.07 -13.67 -11.26
C ALA A 373 6.50 -13.38 -10.79
N ILE A 374 7.51 -13.75 -11.59
CA ILE A 374 8.92 -13.42 -11.32
C ILE A 374 9.11 -11.90 -11.36
N ALA A 375 8.61 -11.25 -12.41
CA ALA A 375 8.68 -9.80 -12.57
C ALA A 375 8.06 -9.04 -11.39
N ARG A 376 6.93 -9.52 -10.85
CA ARG A 376 6.33 -8.95 -9.63
C ARG A 376 7.24 -9.08 -8.41
N SER A 377 7.92 -10.20 -8.24
CA SER A 377 8.85 -10.38 -7.12
C SER A 377 10.10 -9.51 -7.26
N VAL A 378 10.66 -9.40 -8.47
CA VAL A 378 11.78 -8.49 -8.76
C VAL A 378 11.39 -7.04 -8.47
N GLN A 379 10.21 -6.58 -8.95
CA GLN A 379 9.73 -5.23 -8.65
C GLN A 379 9.57 -4.98 -7.15
N LYS A 380 9.03 -5.96 -6.41
CA LYS A 380 8.85 -5.86 -4.95
C LYS A 380 10.19 -5.75 -4.22
N PHE A 381 11.18 -6.56 -4.61
CA PHE A 381 12.53 -6.48 -4.08
C PHE A 381 13.14 -5.10 -4.34
N LEU A 382 13.11 -4.62 -5.60
CA LEU A 382 13.64 -3.31 -5.96
C LEU A 382 12.96 -2.16 -5.20
N LEU A 383 11.65 -2.23 -5.02
CA LEU A 383 10.90 -1.25 -4.22
C LEU A 383 11.40 -1.18 -2.77
N VAL A 384 11.61 -2.33 -2.12
CA VAL A 384 12.14 -2.37 -0.75
C VAL A 384 13.59 -1.88 -0.74
N ALA A 385 14.42 -2.31 -1.70
CA ALA A 385 15.82 -1.92 -1.81
C ALA A 385 15.99 -0.40 -1.95
N PHE A 386 15.20 0.25 -2.79
CA PHE A 386 15.25 1.71 -3.01
C PHE A 386 14.82 2.51 -1.78
N LEU A 387 14.09 1.91 -0.84
CA LEU A 387 13.61 2.54 0.38
C LEU A 387 14.38 2.09 1.63
N SER A 388 15.38 1.21 1.49
CA SER A 388 16.17 0.70 2.61
C SER A 388 17.69 0.87 2.44
N LEU A 389 18.19 0.84 1.20
CA LEU A 389 19.64 0.97 0.91
C LEU A 389 20.10 2.42 0.72
N ILE A 390 19.16 3.34 0.54
CA ILE A 390 19.38 4.79 0.56
C ILE A 390 18.40 5.43 1.55
N PRO A 391 18.65 6.66 2.02
CA PRO A 391 17.70 7.38 2.84
C PRO A 391 16.31 7.39 2.17
N PRO A 392 15.25 6.90 2.84
CA PRO A 392 13.94 6.76 2.24
C PRO A 392 13.33 8.13 1.93
N ASP A 393 12.94 8.36 0.69
CA ASP A 393 12.29 9.60 0.28
C ASP A 393 10.75 9.44 0.23
N ARG A 394 10.04 10.48 -0.22
CA ARG A 394 8.60 10.49 -0.42
C ARG A 394 8.23 9.48 -1.50
N SER A 395 7.10 8.81 -1.29
CA SER A 395 6.51 7.86 -2.24
C SER A 395 6.46 8.36 -3.68
N ARG A 396 6.22 9.66 -3.87
CA ARG A 396 6.16 10.31 -5.18
C ARG A 396 7.47 10.18 -5.97
N THR A 397 8.62 10.34 -5.31
CA THR A 397 9.94 10.24 -5.95
C THR A 397 10.09 8.92 -6.69
N TYR A 398 9.65 7.82 -6.08
CA TYR A 398 9.71 6.49 -6.68
C TYR A 398 8.60 6.24 -7.72
N GLN A 399 7.41 6.83 -7.56
CA GLN A 399 6.30 6.70 -8.52
C GLN A 399 6.58 7.40 -9.85
N GLU A 400 7.25 8.55 -9.78
CA GLU A 400 7.57 9.42 -10.92
C GLU A 400 9.04 9.27 -11.36
N LEU A 401 9.74 8.25 -10.85
CA LEU A 401 11.12 7.96 -11.22
C LEU A 401 11.18 7.51 -12.68
N GLU A 402 11.83 8.24 -13.57
CA GLU A 402 11.83 8.02 -15.03
C GLU A 402 13.20 7.64 -15.55
N VAL A 403 13.25 6.51 -16.28
CA VAL A 403 14.49 6.01 -16.88
C VAL A 403 14.99 6.98 -17.95
N GLY A 404 16.25 7.42 -17.81
CA GLY A 404 16.90 8.34 -18.73
C GLY A 404 16.60 9.82 -18.49
N ARG A 405 15.73 10.15 -17.52
CA ARG A 405 15.47 11.54 -17.08
C ARG A 405 15.87 11.73 -15.63
N THR A 406 15.12 11.11 -14.70
CA THR A 406 15.37 11.24 -13.26
C THR A 406 16.03 10.01 -12.65
N PHE A 407 16.15 8.92 -13.42
CA PHE A 407 16.95 7.74 -13.09
C PHE A 407 17.90 7.43 -14.24
N VAL A 408 19.18 7.74 -14.02
CA VAL A 408 20.19 7.83 -15.09
C VAL A 408 21.40 6.95 -14.78
N LEU A 409 22.03 6.42 -15.82
CA LEU A 409 23.23 5.59 -15.73
C LEU A 409 24.43 6.36 -16.28
N GLY A 410 25.46 6.54 -15.47
CA GLY A 410 26.64 7.33 -15.82
C GLY A 410 27.53 7.60 -14.61
N HIS A 411 28.31 8.68 -14.68
CA HIS A 411 29.17 9.11 -13.58
C HIS A 411 28.94 10.59 -13.26
N TYR A 412 28.87 10.93 -11.97
CA TYR A 412 28.74 12.30 -11.49
C TYR A 412 29.93 12.62 -10.58
N ASP A 413 30.67 13.67 -10.92
CA ASP A 413 31.88 14.11 -10.19
C ASP A 413 31.59 15.22 -9.15
N GLY A 414 30.32 15.55 -8.91
CA GLY A 414 29.90 16.67 -8.06
C GLY A 414 29.63 17.96 -8.83
N VAL A 415 29.98 18.03 -10.12
CA VAL A 415 29.77 19.21 -10.97
C VAL A 415 29.07 18.84 -12.27
N ARG A 416 29.49 17.75 -12.90
CA ARG A 416 29.01 17.35 -14.23
C ARG A 416 28.66 15.87 -14.25
N PHE A 417 27.50 15.58 -14.81
CA PHE A 417 27.11 14.22 -15.15
C PHE A 417 27.59 13.82 -16.54
N THR A 418 28.23 12.65 -16.62
CA THR A 418 28.66 12.02 -17.87
C THR A 418 27.83 10.75 -18.08
N PRO A 419 26.89 10.73 -19.06
CA PRO A 419 26.10 9.55 -19.37
C PRO A 419 26.98 8.37 -19.81
N VAL A 420 26.55 7.14 -19.51
CA VAL A 420 27.31 5.91 -19.83
C VAL A 420 27.76 5.81 -21.29
N GLN A 421 26.98 6.32 -22.24
CA GLN A 421 27.33 6.31 -23.68
C GLN A 421 28.53 7.21 -24.02
N LYS A 422 28.90 8.13 -23.12
CA LYS A 422 30.02 9.07 -23.27
C LYS A 422 31.17 8.77 -22.32
N MET A 423 31.05 7.73 -21.49
CA MET A 423 32.12 7.33 -20.56
C MET A 423 33.22 6.56 -21.31
N LYS A 424 34.47 6.76 -20.89
CA LYS A 424 35.63 6.00 -21.41
C LYS A 424 35.56 4.53 -21.01
N ASP A 425 35.08 4.26 -19.79
CA ASP A 425 34.88 2.93 -19.26
C ASP A 425 33.42 2.76 -18.80
N PRO A 426 32.53 2.20 -19.64
CA PRO A 426 31.14 1.95 -19.29
C PRO A 426 30.95 0.99 -18.11
N ALA A 427 31.96 0.17 -17.76
CA ALA A 427 31.85 -0.78 -16.64
C ALA A 427 31.88 -0.08 -15.28
N GLN A 428 32.34 1.17 -15.22
CA GLN A 428 32.33 2.02 -14.03
C GLN A 428 31.04 2.86 -13.91
N ALA A 429 30.07 2.67 -14.81
CA ALA A 429 28.84 3.43 -14.75
C ALA A 429 28.01 3.10 -13.51
N GLU A 430 27.44 4.14 -12.92
CA GLU A 430 26.66 4.10 -11.70
C GLU A 430 25.23 4.58 -11.95
N TRP A 431 24.28 4.02 -11.21
CA TRP A 431 22.89 4.47 -11.24
C TRP A 431 22.71 5.64 -10.28
N TRP A 432 22.13 6.73 -10.79
CA TRP A 432 21.86 7.95 -10.04
C TRP A 432 20.38 8.31 -10.11
N ILE A 433 19.85 8.80 -8.99
CA ILE A 433 18.59 9.54 -8.94
C ILE A 433 18.93 11.02 -9.09
N HIS A 434 18.47 11.62 -10.19
CA HIS A 434 18.66 13.03 -10.51
C HIS A 434 17.31 13.73 -10.48
N LEU A 435 17.13 14.70 -9.59
CA LEU A 435 15.88 15.45 -9.44
C LEU A 435 16.14 16.94 -9.63
N MET A 436 15.44 17.53 -10.59
CA MET A 436 15.38 18.98 -10.75
C MET A 436 14.36 19.58 -9.76
N PRO A 437 14.41 20.91 -9.49
CA PRO A 437 13.49 21.55 -8.55
C PRO A 437 12.00 21.23 -8.76
N GLU A 438 11.57 21.09 -10.01
CA GLU A 438 10.21 20.77 -10.41
C GLU A 438 9.79 19.32 -10.12
N ASP A 439 10.75 18.39 -10.07
CA ASP A 439 10.49 16.95 -9.97
C ASP A 439 10.00 16.55 -8.58
N TYR A 440 10.38 17.28 -7.52
CA TYR A 440 10.04 16.95 -6.15
C TYR A 440 9.41 18.10 -5.37
N LYS A 441 8.76 17.79 -4.24
CA LYS A 441 7.88 18.73 -3.53
C LYS A 441 8.61 19.96 -2.99
N THR A 442 9.88 19.81 -2.67
CA THR A 442 10.68 20.80 -1.95
C THR A 442 11.86 21.28 -2.79
N GLY A 443 11.80 21.11 -4.11
CA GLY A 443 12.88 21.51 -5.00
C GLY A 443 13.11 23.01 -5.06
N ASP A 444 12.07 23.84 -4.85
CA ASP A 444 12.24 25.30 -4.69
C ASP A 444 13.15 25.68 -3.50
N ILE A 445 13.30 24.78 -2.51
CA ILE A 445 14.13 25.00 -1.31
C ILE A 445 15.51 24.35 -1.46
N TYR A 446 15.55 23.10 -1.94
CA TYR A 446 16.76 22.28 -1.96
C TYR A 446 17.46 22.23 -3.32
N GLY A 447 16.88 22.85 -4.36
CA GLY A 447 17.48 22.95 -5.68
C GLY A 447 17.51 21.64 -6.45
N GLU A 448 18.66 21.37 -7.07
CA GLU A 448 18.95 20.13 -7.80
C GLU A 448 19.49 19.07 -6.83
N TYR A 449 19.10 17.81 -7.03
CA TYR A 449 19.52 16.70 -6.19
C TYR A 449 20.13 15.54 -6.99
N TRP A 450 21.22 15.00 -6.46
CA TRP A 450 21.91 13.81 -6.94
C TRP A 450 22.04 12.77 -5.83
N GLY A 451 21.39 11.62 -6.00
CA GLY A 451 21.46 10.48 -5.09
C GLY A 451 22.09 9.27 -5.77
N LEU A 452 23.26 8.84 -5.31
CA LEU A 452 23.91 7.62 -5.79
C LEU A 452 23.16 6.38 -5.30
N MET A 453 22.82 5.47 -6.22
CA MET A 453 22.33 4.15 -5.85
C MET A 453 23.51 3.22 -5.53
N PRO A 454 23.55 2.60 -4.34
CA PRO A 454 24.65 1.74 -3.96
C PRO A 454 24.65 0.47 -4.82
N ASN A 455 25.79 0.17 -5.41
CA ASN A 455 26.03 -1.13 -6.04
C ASN A 455 26.50 -2.13 -4.98
N THR A 456 25.59 -2.55 -4.09
CA THR A 456 25.91 -3.45 -2.97
C THR A 456 26.64 -4.71 -3.47
N LYS A 457 27.82 -4.97 -2.89
CA LYS A 457 28.75 -6.01 -3.35
C LYS A 457 28.18 -7.42 -3.09
N PRO A 458 28.65 -8.45 -3.84
CA PRO A 458 28.37 -9.85 -3.57
C PRO A 458 28.66 -10.18 -2.09
N GLY A 459 27.66 -10.68 -1.37
CA GLY A 459 27.77 -11.04 0.06
C GLY A 459 26.88 -10.23 1.02
N GLN A 460 26.44 -9.03 0.64
CA GLN A 460 25.40 -8.29 1.38
C GLN A 460 23.98 -8.61 0.90
N LEU A 461 23.87 -9.16 -0.30
CA LEU A 461 22.69 -9.74 -0.91
C LEU A 461 22.95 -11.24 -1.13
N GLU A 462 21.98 -12.10 -0.79
CA GLU A 462 22.15 -13.55 -0.92
C GLU A 462 22.30 -13.94 -2.40
N GLY A 463 23.13 -14.95 -2.73
CA GLY A 463 23.27 -15.45 -4.11
C GLY A 463 24.17 -14.65 -5.06
N GLY A 464 24.93 -13.66 -4.56
CA GLY A 464 26.02 -13.02 -5.29
C GLY A 464 25.62 -12.03 -6.40
N LYS A 465 24.32 -11.80 -6.61
CA LYS A 465 23.82 -10.73 -7.50
C LYS A 465 23.91 -9.36 -6.82
N THR A 466 24.44 -8.39 -7.54
CA THR A 466 24.46 -6.97 -7.12
C THR A 466 23.11 -6.30 -7.37
N LEU A 467 22.83 -5.17 -6.70
CA LEU A 467 21.62 -4.37 -6.97
C LEU A 467 21.50 -3.96 -8.45
N TYR A 468 22.62 -3.57 -9.09
CA TYR A 468 22.61 -3.14 -10.49
C TYR A 468 22.15 -4.25 -11.43
N ARG A 469 22.56 -5.48 -11.16
CA ARG A 469 22.07 -6.65 -11.90
C ARG A 469 20.54 -6.81 -11.82
N TYR A 470 19.91 -6.59 -10.66
CA TYR A 470 18.45 -6.62 -10.58
C TYR A 470 17.80 -5.44 -11.32
N ILE A 471 18.43 -4.27 -11.32
CA ILE A 471 17.98 -3.11 -12.09
C ILE A 471 18.02 -3.44 -13.60
N ASP A 472 19.10 -4.05 -14.07
CA ASP A 472 19.26 -4.42 -15.48
C ASP A 472 18.30 -5.55 -15.89
N GLU A 473 18.19 -6.62 -15.10
CA GLU A 473 17.22 -7.71 -15.28
C GLU A 473 15.78 -7.13 -15.29
N TRP A 474 15.49 -6.17 -14.42
CA TRP A 474 14.21 -5.48 -14.40
C TRP A 474 13.92 -4.74 -15.71
N LEU A 475 14.83 -3.86 -16.13
CA LEU A 475 14.65 -3.01 -17.30
C LEU A 475 14.60 -3.81 -18.61
N ASN A 476 15.47 -4.81 -18.75
CA ASN A 476 15.66 -5.55 -20.00
C ASN A 476 14.74 -6.77 -20.15
N GLU A 477 14.35 -7.39 -19.03
CA GLU A 477 13.66 -8.69 -19.04
C GLU A 477 12.29 -8.68 -18.36
N HIS A 478 12.18 -8.11 -17.17
CA HIS A 478 11.00 -8.31 -16.34
C HIS A 478 9.92 -7.25 -16.52
N ARG A 479 10.30 -5.98 -16.72
CA ARG A 479 9.37 -4.85 -16.87
C ARG A 479 8.42 -5.02 -18.05
N LYS A 480 8.89 -5.61 -19.16
CA LYS A 480 8.07 -5.90 -20.35
C LYS A 480 6.91 -6.86 -20.10
N ALA A 481 6.95 -7.66 -19.02
CA ALA A 481 5.84 -8.56 -18.67
C ALA A 481 4.54 -7.82 -18.29
N PHE A 482 4.62 -6.51 -18.00
CA PHE A 482 3.47 -5.66 -17.68
C PHE A 482 3.01 -4.79 -18.86
N LYS A 483 3.76 -4.78 -19.99
CA LYS A 483 3.49 -3.94 -21.16
C LYS A 483 3.22 -2.45 -20.82
N PRO A 484 4.10 -1.78 -20.07
CA PRO A 484 3.85 -0.39 -19.66
C PRO A 484 3.97 0.59 -20.84
N GLU A 485 3.05 1.54 -20.92
CA GLU A 485 3.01 2.62 -21.92
C GLU A 485 3.60 3.95 -21.41
N HIS A 486 4.44 3.87 -20.36
CA HIS A 486 5.07 5.03 -19.74
C HIS A 486 6.57 4.81 -19.52
N LYS A 487 7.30 5.89 -19.20
CA LYS A 487 8.76 5.89 -18.97
C LYS A 487 9.18 5.65 -17.51
N CYS A 488 8.24 5.69 -16.56
CA CYS A 488 8.56 5.45 -15.15
C CYS A 488 9.18 4.06 -14.91
N PHE A 489 10.17 3.99 -14.02
CA PHE A 489 10.92 2.80 -13.66
C PHE A 489 10.01 1.69 -13.12
N PHE A 490 9.18 2.02 -12.14
CA PHE A 490 8.18 1.11 -11.56
C PHE A 490 6.85 1.17 -12.31
N THR A 491 6.14 0.04 -12.36
CA THR A 491 4.82 -0.07 -13.02
C THR A 491 3.76 -0.63 -12.09
N GLY A 492 2.52 -0.22 -12.32
CA GLY A 492 1.33 -0.86 -11.78
C GLY A 492 1.17 -2.30 -12.29
N MET A 493 0.28 -3.05 -11.65
CA MET A 493 0.11 -4.49 -11.86
C MET A 493 -0.40 -4.88 -13.25
N VAL A 494 -0.93 -3.91 -14.01
CA VAL A 494 -1.43 -4.08 -15.39
C VAL A 494 -0.78 -3.10 -16.39
N GLY A 495 0.41 -2.56 -16.06
CA GLY A 495 1.18 -1.71 -16.98
C GLY A 495 0.94 -0.21 -16.86
N GLN A 496 -0.03 0.21 -16.04
CA GLN A 496 -0.29 1.62 -15.77
C GLN A 496 0.80 2.24 -14.88
N GLN A 497 0.94 3.57 -14.89
CA GLN A 497 1.84 4.25 -13.96
C GLN A 497 1.45 3.92 -12.51
N MET A 498 2.46 3.65 -11.68
CA MET A 498 2.24 3.33 -10.27
C MET A 498 1.75 4.57 -9.50
N ASP A 499 0.60 4.46 -8.85
CA ASP A 499 0.06 5.51 -7.99
C ASP A 499 0.38 5.30 -6.51
N GLU A 500 0.01 6.27 -5.67
CA GLU A 500 0.22 6.24 -4.21
C GLU A 500 -0.47 5.05 -3.53
N GLU A 501 -1.67 4.69 -3.97
CA GLU A 501 -2.42 3.59 -3.37
C GLU A 501 -1.79 2.24 -3.71
N CYS A 502 -1.34 2.06 -4.95
CA CYS A 502 -0.67 0.87 -5.43
C CYS A 502 0.62 0.62 -4.66
N LEU A 503 1.50 1.62 -4.57
CA LEU A 503 2.74 1.52 -3.80
C LEU A 503 2.46 1.24 -2.32
N ARG A 504 1.48 1.95 -1.73
CA ARG A 504 1.07 1.75 -0.33
C ARG A 504 0.57 0.33 -0.10
N SER A 505 -0.26 -0.22 -0.99
CA SER A 505 -0.77 -1.59 -0.84
C SER A 505 0.34 -2.62 -0.95
N ILE A 506 1.26 -2.45 -1.91
CA ILE A 506 2.42 -3.34 -2.08
C ILE A 506 3.24 -3.41 -0.80
N PHE A 507 3.65 -2.26 -0.25
CA PHE A 507 4.43 -2.21 0.99
C PHE A 507 3.69 -2.80 2.18
N ARG A 508 2.42 -2.42 2.34
CA ARG A 508 1.61 -2.90 3.46
C ARG A 508 1.45 -4.41 3.44
N GLU A 509 1.21 -5.00 2.26
CA GLU A 509 1.10 -6.45 2.10
C GLU A 509 2.44 -7.16 2.29
N LEU A 510 3.54 -6.58 1.78
CA LEU A 510 4.89 -7.13 1.92
C LEU A 510 5.33 -7.20 3.38
N PHE A 511 5.26 -6.07 4.10
CA PHE A 511 5.66 -6.04 5.49
C PHE A 511 4.73 -6.89 6.34
N PHE A 512 3.41 -6.79 6.15
CA PHE A 512 2.48 -7.64 6.90
C PHE A 512 2.74 -9.13 6.69
N LYS A 513 3.12 -9.54 5.47
CA LYS A 513 3.45 -10.93 5.16
C LYS A 513 4.67 -11.44 5.94
N PHE A 514 5.69 -10.62 6.14
CA PHE A 514 6.97 -11.05 6.69
C PHE A 514 7.16 -10.68 8.16
N THR A 515 6.48 -9.65 8.66
CA THR A 515 6.62 -9.15 10.04
C THR A 515 5.32 -9.16 10.83
N GLY A 516 4.18 -9.44 10.19
CA GLY A 516 2.86 -9.29 10.81
C GLY A 516 2.41 -7.83 10.99
N VAL A 517 3.23 -6.85 10.59
CA VAL A 517 2.96 -5.42 10.78
C VAL A 517 2.73 -4.71 9.42
N PRO A 518 1.62 -3.99 9.23
CA PRO A 518 1.26 -3.34 7.96
C PRO A 518 2.00 -2.01 7.74
N VAL A 519 3.32 -2.05 7.55
CA VAL A 519 4.17 -0.86 7.32
C VAL A 519 3.86 -0.22 5.95
N THR A 520 3.84 1.11 5.90
CA THR A 520 3.66 1.87 4.65
C THR A 520 4.93 2.63 4.26
N PRO A 521 5.13 3.04 2.99
CA PRO A 521 6.35 3.73 2.56
C PRO A 521 6.62 5.03 3.36
N LYS A 522 5.55 5.68 3.83
CA LYS A 522 5.68 6.87 4.68
C LYS A 522 6.30 6.55 6.04
N GLU A 523 5.97 5.40 6.63
CA GLU A 523 6.51 5.02 7.95
C GLU A 523 7.99 4.63 7.86
N MET A 524 8.49 4.17 6.71
CA MET A 524 9.93 3.91 6.48
C MET A 524 10.79 5.13 6.83
N ARG A 525 10.34 6.35 6.49
CA ARG A 525 11.03 7.60 6.84
C ARG A 525 11.14 7.82 8.35
N ARG A 526 10.09 7.46 9.09
CA ARG A 526 10.07 7.57 10.57
C ARG A 526 10.98 6.52 11.19
N MET A 527 10.89 5.29 10.69
CA MET A 527 11.71 4.17 11.14
C MET A 527 13.20 4.47 10.93
N TYR A 528 13.59 4.96 9.75
CA TYR A 528 14.98 5.31 9.43
C TYR A 528 15.54 6.39 10.35
N VAL A 529 14.81 7.51 10.53
CA VAL A 529 15.25 8.59 11.42
C VAL A 529 15.35 8.14 12.86
N THR A 530 14.39 7.34 13.32
CA THR A 530 14.39 6.80 14.68
C THR A 530 15.61 5.88 14.88
N TYR A 531 15.87 4.99 13.92
CA TYR A 531 17.03 4.11 13.92
C TYR A 531 18.35 4.88 13.95
N LEU A 532 18.56 5.88 13.09
CA LEU A 532 19.79 6.69 13.10
C LEU A 532 20.05 7.31 14.48
N LYS A 533 19.01 7.86 15.12
CA LYS A 533 19.14 8.45 16.46
C LYS A 533 19.40 7.41 17.55
N GLU A 534 18.81 6.23 17.44
CA GLU A 534 19.05 5.12 18.38
C GLU A 534 20.47 4.54 18.25
N GLN A 535 21.03 4.54 17.04
CA GLN A 535 22.42 4.16 16.80
C GLN A 535 23.44 5.26 17.14
N GLY A 536 22.98 6.42 17.61
CA GLY A 536 23.86 7.52 18.01
C GLY A 536 24.52 8.25 16.84
N ALA A 537 23.85 8.33 15.69
CA ALA A 537 24.32 9.11 14.54
C ALA A 537 24.65 10.56 14.95
N SER A 538 25.76 11.05 14.43
CA SER A 538 26.24 12.42 14.63
C SER A 538 25.28 13.45 14.04
N GLU A 539 25.38 14.71 14.48
CA GLU A 539 24.58 15.80 13.91
C GLU A 539 24.83 15.97 12.41
N ALA A 540 26.07 15.78 11.93
CA ALA A 540 26.41 15.83 10.51
C ALA A 540 25.73 14.71 9.71
N GLU A 541 25.69 13.48 10.22
CA GLU A 541 24.97 12.36 9.58
C GLU A 541 23.46 12.59 9.56
N LEU A 542 22.92 13.13 10.66
CA LEU A 542 21.50 13.45 10.74
C LEU A 542 21.10 14.59 9.80
N GLU A 543 21.96 15.60 9.63
CA GLU A 543 21.80 16.69 8.66
C GLU A 543 21.88 16.19 7.21
N ALA A 544 22.89 15.37 6.89
CA ALA A 544 23.00 14.72 5.60
C ALA A 544 21.76 13.85 5.29
N ALA A 545 21.27 13.09 6.27
CA ALA A 545 20.05 12.31 6.13
C ALA A 545 18.81 13.19 5.91
N ALA A 546 18.72 14.35 6.60
CA ALA A 546 17.63 15.30 6.40
C ALA A 546 17.64 15.86 4.97
N TYR A 547 18.81 16.26 4.49
CA TYR A 547 19.03 16.76 3.14
C TYR A 547 18.66 15.72 2.08
N ALA A 548 19.14 14.48 2.24
CA ALA A 548 18.85 13.36 1.33
C ALA A 548 17.36 12.98 1.30
N MET A 549 16.61 13.18 2.39
CA MET A 549 15.16 12.97 2.43
C MET A 549 14.35 14.24 2.09
N HIS A 550 15.01 15.35 1.74
CA HIS A 550 14.41 16.64 1.43
C HIS A 550 13.49 17.20 2.53
N HIS A 551 14.01 17.21 3.77
CA HIS A 551 13.36 17.76 4.94
C HIS A 551 14.33 18.64 5.74
N ASP A 552 13.79 19.62 6.46
CA ASP A 552 14.57 20.38 7.44
C ASP A 552 14.76 19.56 8.74
N ARG A 553 15.75 19.96 9.56
CA ARG A 553 16.07 19.32 10.85
C ARG A 553 14.91 19.37 11.86
N LYS A 554 14.10 20.42 11.81
CA LYS A 554 12.93 20.59 12.68
C LYS A 554 11.89 19.50 12.37
N MET A 555 11.59 19.27 11.10
CA MET A 555 10.69 18.23 10.62
C MET A 555 11.20 16.83 10.96
N GLN A 556 12.51 16.60 10.84
CA GLN A 556 13.15 15.35 11.28
C GLN A 556 12.94 15.08 12.78
N THR A 557 13.03 16.12 13.62
CA THR A 557 12.89 16.00 15.07
C THR A 557 11.45 15.94 15.54
N GLU A 558 10.55 16.73 14.95
CA GLU A 558 9.14 16.83 15.39
C GLU A 558 8.26 15.74 14.78
N ILE A 559 8.49 15.36 13.52
CA ILE A 559 7.57 14.48 12.76
C ILE A 559 8.11 13.06 12.58
N TYR A 560 9.43 12.92 12.40
CA TYR A 560 10.05 11.65 12.04
C TYR A 560 10.69 10.89 13.22
N ASN A 561 11.16 11.59 14.25
CA ASN A 561 11.69 10.96 15.45
C ASN A 561 10.58 10.34 16.31
N GLN A 562 10.58 9.02 16.46
CA GLN A 562 9.61 8.28 17.29
C GLN A 562 10.27 7.61 18.51
N GLN A 563 11.51 7.99 18.87
CA GLN A 563 12.16 7.49 20.09
C GLN A 563 11.26 7.71 21.31
N THR A 564 11.14 6.67 22.13
CA THR A 564 10.47 6.75 23.43
C THR A 564 11.16 7.78 24.33
N GLN A 565 10.44 8.29 25.33
CA GLN A 565 11.04 9.19 26.32
C GLN A 565 12.28 8.55 26.98
N GLN A 566 12.21 7.27 27.31
CA GLN A 566 13.32 6.52 27.90
C GLN A 566 14.52 6.42 26.95
N SER A 567 14.30 6.14 25.67
CA SER A 567 15.37 6.11 24.65
C SER A 567 16.03 7.49 24.47
N ARG A 568 15.26 8.58 24.57
CA ARG A 568 15.79 9.96 24.45
C ARG A 568 16.69 10.36 25.61
N ILE A 569 16.36 9.92 26.82
CA ILE A 569 17.14 10.26 28.02
C ILE A 569 18.30 9.29 28.25
N ALA A 570 18.25 8.06 27.75
CA ALA A 570 19.29 7.05 27.95
C ALA A 570 20.73 7.55 27.69
N PRO A 571 21.02 8.36 26.64
CA PRO A 571 22.36 8.88 26.42
C PRO A 571 22.93 9.70 27.58
N ILE A 572 22.12 10.55 28.26
CA ILE A 572 22.60 11.35 29.38
C ILE A 572 22.83 10.48 30.64
N TYR A 573 21.99 9.47 30.86
CA TYR A 573 22.21 8.50 31.94
C TYR A 573 23.48 7.67 31.69
N ASN A 574 23.70 7.19 30.46
CA ASN A 574 24.91 6.45 30.08
C ASN A 574 26.16 7.34 30.17
N PHE A 575 26.07 8.62 29.80
CA PHE A 575 27.14 9.58 30.00
C PHE A 575 27.47 9.76 31.49
N ASN A 576 26.46 9.95 32.34
CA ASN A 576 26.64 10.10 33.78
C ASN A 576 27.25 8.84 34.41
N GLN A 577 26.83 7.64 34.00
CA GLN A 577 27.44 6.38 34.44
C GLN A 577 28.92 6.30 34.07
N ARG A 578 29.29 6.70 32.84
CA ARG A 578 30.69 6.77 32.41
C ARG A 578 31.49 7.80 33.20
N LEU A 579 30.90 8.96 33.49
CA LEU A 579 31.54 10.01 34.29
C LEU A 579 31.79 9.54 35.73
N LEU A 580 30.79 8.92 36.36
CA LEU A 580 30.90 8.34 37.69
C LEU A 580 31.97 7.23 37.72
N GLY A 581 32.00 6.35 36.73
CA GLY A 581 33.04 5.32 36.60
C GLY A 581 34.44 5.91 36.57
N LYS A 582 34.65 7.00 35.81
CA LYS A 582 35.95 7.71 35.76
C LYS A 582 36.32 8.36 37.09
N VAL A 583 35.37 9.03 37.75
CA VAL A 583 35.62 9.68 39.05
C VAL A 583 35.96 8.65 40.12
N LEU A 584 35.24 7.53 40.17
CA LEU A 584 35.48 6.47 41.15
C LEU A 584 36.79 5.69 40.88
N GLN A 585 37.19 5.53 39.62
CA GLN A 585 38.50 4.96 39.27
C GLN A 585 39.65 5.87 39.70
N VAL A 586 39.52 7.20 39.51
CA VAL A 586 40.51 8.18 39.97
C VAL A 586 40.62 8.19 41.50
N SER A 587 39.53 7.97 42.24
CA SER A 587 39.58 7.83 43.70
C SER A 587 40.32 6.57 44.17
N SER A 588 40.21 5.45 43.44
CA SER A 588 40.93 4.21 43.78
C SER A 588 42.45 4.27 43.51
N GLU A 589 42.89 5.07 42.53
CA GLU A 589 44.32 5.30 42.27
C GLU A 589 44.92 6.34 43.24
N ALA A 590 44.13 7.31 43.70
CA ALA A 590 44.55 8.29 44.70
C ALA A 590 44.73 7.69 46.12
N GLU A 591 43.93 6.68 46.50
CA GLU A 591 44.11 5.99 47.78
C GLU A 591 45.34 5.06 47.81
N TYR A 592 45.84 4.60 46.64
CA TYR A 592 47.01 3.72 46.56
C TYR A 592 48.36 4.44 46.70
N HIS A 593 48.40 5.78 46.66
CA HIS A 593 49.63 6.58 46.80
C HIS A 593 49.80 7.28 48.16
N SER A 594 48.94 6.99 49.16
CA SER A 594 49.02 7.62 50.49
C SER A 594 49.52 6.74 51.64
N VAL A 595 49.97 5.50 51.37
CA VAL A 595 50.55 4.63 52.39
C VAL A 595 52.01 4.29 52.06
N GLN A 596 52.92 5.23 52.32
CA GLN A 596 54.28 4.88 52.74
C GLN A 596 54.47 5.34 54.18
N PRO A 597 54.78 4.43 55.13
CA PRO A 597 55.08 4.82 56.49
C PRO A 597 56.46 5.52 56.55
N PRO A 598 56.64 6.55 57.39
CA PRO A 598 57.95 7.11 57.64
C PRO A 598 58.81 6.14 58.47
N ASN A 599 60.12 6.19 58.22
CA ASN A 599 61.18 5.37 58.84
C ASN A 599 61.06 5.18 60.36
#